data_AF-A0A1F9DGU1-F1
#
_entry.id   AF-A0A1F9DGU1-F1
#
_cell.length_a   1.000
_cell.length_b   1.000
_cell.length_c   1.000
_cell.angle_alpha   90.00
_cell.angle_beta   90.00
_cell.angle_gamma   90.00
#
_symmetry.space_group_name_H-M   'P 1'
#
loop_
_entity.id
_entity.type
_entity.pdbx_description
1 polymer ?
#
loop_
_entity_poly.entity_id
_entity_poly.type
_entity_poly.pdbx_seq_one_letter_code
_entity_poly.pdbx_strand_id
1 'polypeptide(L)'
;MKGAVSTTTRRGNGALGTISAHHDMGALLTREYQTIFKNNGKPMVIVEADATISLANAEFERLSGYTKKEIERKKSWTEFVVREDRRRVKEYHRLRASDPMLAPRCFEFRFLDRRGQVRNIVLTIGEIPGTHKSMASLQDITERRRAEREQRASEERYKTLFETPGMPSILLPPMAPMLMLITLPWRCSAIREKRWGG
;
A
#
# COMPACT_ATOMS: atom_id res chain seq x y z
N MET A 1 15.06 69.65 -52.75
CA MET A 1 15.67 68.55 -53.50
C MET A 1 16.63 67.79 -52.58
N LYS A 2 16.33 66.49 -52.36
CA LYS A 2 17.18 65.31 -52.07
C LYS A 2 18.32 65.34 -51.02
N GLY A 3 18.26 64.33 -50.13
CA GLY A 3 19.37 63.71 -49.36
C GLY A 3 18.80 62.89 -48.19
N ALA A 4 18.38 61.62 -48.35
CA ALA A 4 19.14 60.35 -48.32
C ALA A 4 19.50 59.81 -46.90
N VAL A 5 18.63 58.92 -46.40
CA VAL A 5 18.82 57.60 -45.70
C VAL A 5 20.08 57.33 -44.86
N SER A 6 19.91 56.93 -43.58
CA SER A 6 20.30 55.59 -43.05
C SER A 6 20.08 55.39 -41.53
N THR A 7 19.19 54.45 -41.22
CA THR A 7 19.20 53.40 -40.17
C THR A 7 20.29 53.35 -39.09
N THR A 8 19.89 53.13 -37.83
CA THR A 8 20.45 52.06 -36.96
C THR A 8 19.45 51.62 -35.87
N THR A 9 19.21 50.31 -35.86
CA THR A 9 18.49 49.50 -34.86
C THR A 9 19.38 49.13 -33.67
N ARG A 10 18.84 49.11 -32.44
CA ARG A 10 19.20 48.10 -31.40
C ARG A 10 18.14 48.11 -30.29
N ARG A 11 17.19 47.15 -30.29
CA ARG A 11 17.24 45.84 -29.60
C ARG A 11 17.77 45.90 -28.17
N GLY A 12 16.87 45.65 -27.22
CA GLY A 12 17.21 45.28 -25.86
C GLY A 12 15.96 45.06 -24.99
N ASN A 13 15.23 43.96 -25.19
CA ASN A 13 14.21 43.49 -24.23
C ASN A 13 13.94 41.97 -24.36
N GLY A 14 15.02 41.18 -24.46
CA GLY A 14 14.94 39.71 -24.60
C GLY A 14 15.43 38.90 -23.39
N ALA A 15 15.97 39.55 -22.34
CA ALA A 15 16.66 38.84 -21.26
C ALA A 15 15.86 38.69 -19.95
N LEU A 16 14.67 39.32 -19.83
CA LEU A 16 13.87 39.30 -18.60
C LEU A 16 12.84 38.15 -18.54
N GLY A 17 12.55 37.47 -19.66
CA GLY A 17 11.53 36.41 -19.71
C GLY A 17 12.00 35.03 -19.21
N THR A 18 13.30 34.74 -19.28
CA THR A 18 13.85 33.41 -18.94
C THR A 18 14.11 33.21 -17.44
N ILE A 19 14.36 34.28 -16.68
CA ILE A 19 14.62 34.18 -15.23
C ILE A 19 13.32 33.94 -14.44
N SER A 20 12.19 34.51 -14.87
CA SER A 20 10.87 34.28 -14.23
C SER A 20 10.43 32.81 -14.35
N ALA A 21 10.55 32.22 -15.55
CA ALA A 21 10.11 30.86 -15.82
C ALA A 21 10.85 29.80 -14.97
N HIS A 22 12.15 30.00 -14.67
CA HIS A 22 12.91 29.09 -13.80
C HIS A 22 12.51 29.19 -12.33
N HIS A 23 12.17 30.39 -11.84
CA HIS A 23 11.66 30.58 -10.47
C HIS A 23 10.27 29.96 -10.30
N ASP A 24 9.42 30.09 -11.32
CA ASP A 24 8.04 29.59 -11.34
C ASP A 24 8.00 28.05 -11.35
N MET A 25 8.91 27.38 -12.07
CA MET A 25 8.95 25.91 -12.13
C MET A 25 9.36 25.28 -10.79
N GLY A 26 10.34 25.86 -10.09
CA GLY A 26 10.73 25.41 -8.75
C GLY A 26 9.62 25.59 -7.71
N ALA A 27 8.87 26.69 -7.81
CA ALA A 27 7.71 26.95 -6.96
C ALA A 27 6.54 25.99 -7.25
N LEU A 28 6.28 25.67 -8.53
CA LEU A 28 5.25 24.73 -8.96
C LEU A 28 5.54 23.30 -8.48
N LEU A 29 6.76 22.80 -8.71
CA LEU A 29 7.19 21.48 -8.21
C LEU A 29 7.06 21.37 -6.69
N THR A 30 7.43 22.42 -5.97
CA THR A 30 7.28 22.47 -4.50
C THR A 30 5.81 22.42 -4.08
N ARG A 31 4.93 23.12 -4.80
CA ARG A 31 3.48 23.11 -4.53
C ARG A 31 2.83 21.76 -4.84
N GLU A 32 3.18 21.13 -5.96
CA GLU A 32 2.69 19.80 -6.32
C GLU A 32 3.12 18.77 -5.28
N TYR A 33 4.41 18.78 -4.91
CA TYR A 33 4.95 17.92 -3.87
C TYR A 33 4.20 18.10 -2.54
N GLN A 34 4.02 19.34 -2.09
CA GLN A 34 3.27 19.62 -0.86
C GLN A 34 1.81 19.17 -0.94
N THR A 35 1.19 19.28 -2.11
CA THR A 35 -0.20 18.86 -2.32
C THR A 35 -0.33 17.35 -2.23
N ILE A 36 0.54 16.60 -2.92
CA ILE A 36 0.55 15.13 -2.88
C ILE A 36 0.87 14.63 -1.46
N PHE A 37 1.81 15.27 -0.76
CA PHE A 37 2.17 14.91 0.60
C PHE A 37 1.04 15.17 1.61
N LYS A 38 0.31 16.29 1.47
CA LYS A 38 -0.77 16.68 2.39
C LYS A 38 -2.10 15.97 2.11
N ASN A 39 -2.44 15.74 0.84
CA ASN A 39 -3.76 15.25 0.44
C ASN A 39 -3.83 13.73 0.23
N ASN A 40 -2.73 13.01 0.35
CA ASN A 40 -2.78 11.55 0.35
C ASN A 40 -3.39 11.06 1.66
N GLY A 41 -4.41 10.20 1.58
CA GLY A 41 -5.01 9.53 2.74
C GLY A 41 -4.10 8.49 3.42
N LYS A 42 -2.79 8.51 3.13
CA LYS A 42 -1.79 7.62 3.73
C LYS A 42 -0.90 8.41 4.69
N PRO A 43 -0.61 7.90 5.89
CA PRO A 43 0.40 8.45 6.77
C PRO A 43 1.78 8.49 6.08
N MET A 44 2.41 9.67 6.08
CA MET A 44 3.70 9.89 5.45
C MET A 44 4.58 10.82 6.27
N VAL A 45 5.89 10.55 6.23
CA VAL A 45 6.93 11.36 6.85
C VAL A 45 8.15 11.51 5.96
N ILE A 46 8.88 12.60 6.13
CA ILE A 46 10.24 12.76 5.61
C ILE A 46 11.20 12.61 6.77
N VAL A 47 12.23 11.79 6.54
CA VAL A 47 13.27 11.45 7.50
C VAL A 47 14.60 11.97 6.97
N GLU A 48 15.34 12.65 7.84
CA GLU A 48 16.70 13.12 7.60
C GLU A 48 17.72 11.97 7.81
N ALA A 49 18.96 12.17 7.34
CA ALA A 49 20.02 11.16 7.45
C ALA A 49 20.32 10.72 8.90
N ASP A 50 20.09 11.60 9.87
CA ASP A 50 20.28 11.37 11.31
C ASP A 50 19.10 10.62 11.97
N ALA A 51 18.15 10.12 11.18
CA ALA A 51 16.90 9.50 11.62
C ALA A 51 15.86 10.45 12.24
N THR A 52 16.06 11.78 12.18
CA THR A 52 15.08 12.76 12.64
C THR A 52 13.95 12.94 11.62
N ILE A 53 12.70 13.04 12.10
CA ILE A 53 11.55 13.33 11.22
C ILE A 53 11.51 14.84 10.96
N SER A 54 11.68 15.27 9.72
CA SER A 54 11.63 16.70 9.37
C SER A 54 10.25 17.20 8.96
N LEU A 55 9.43 16.34 8.35
CA LEU A 55 8.06 16.67 7.96
C LEU A 55 7.13 15.49 8.22
N ALA A 56 5.92 15.79 8.70
CA ALA A 56 4.85 14.82 8.88
C ALA A 56 3.53 15.33 8.27
N ASN A 57 2.79 14.45 7.59
CA ASN A 57 1.46 14.80 7.11
C ASN A 57 0.39 14.61 8.20
N ALA A 58 -0.83 15.09 7.94
CA ALA A 58 -1.92 15.02 8.92
C ALA A 58 -2.31 13.57 9.26
N GLU A 59 -2.21 12.66 8.31
CA GLU A 59 -2.47 11.23 8.54
C GLU A 59 -1.45 10.60 9.48
N PHE A 60 -0.19 11.03 9.44
CA PHE A 60 0.81 10.58 10.40
C PHE A 60 0.55 11.11 11.81
N GLU A 61 0.04 12.33 11.96
CA GLU A 61 -0.44 12.82 13.27
C GLU A 61 -1.56 11.93 13.80
N ARG A 62 -2.54 11.60 12.95
CA ARG A 62 -3.65 10.70 13.32
C ARG A 62 -3.17 9.31 13.71
N LEU A 63 -2.23 8.74 12.97
CA LEU A 63 -1.67 7.41 13.24
C LEU A 63 -0.86 7.38 14.54
N SER A 64 0.01 8.39 14.73
CA SER A 64 0.95 8.45 15.85
C SER A 64 0.34 8.97 17.16
N GLY A 65 -0.71 9.78 17.07
CA GLY A 65 -1.28 10.50 18.21
C GLY A 65 -0.43 11.67 18.72
N TYR A 66 0.60 12.06 17.97
CA TYR A 66 1.40 13.26 18.24
C TYR A 66 1.08 14.35 17.22
N THR A 67 1.19 15.59 17.65
CA THR A 67 1.08 16.74 16.74
C THR A 67 2.38 16.94 15.95
N LYS A 68 2.30 17.56 14.77
CA LYS A 68 3.47 17.94 13.96
C LYS A 68 4.49 18.72 14.76
N LYS A 69 4.03 19.64 15.63
CA LYS A 69 4.90 20.44 16.50
C LYS A 69 5.69 19.61 17.50
N GLU A 70 5.22 18.41 17.85
CA GLU A 70 5.91 17.48 18.75
C GLU A 70 6.80 16.48 17.98
N ILE A 71 6.50 16.24 16.71
CA ILE A 71 7.21 15.28 15.85
C ILE A 71 8.37 15.95 15.11
N GLU A 72 8.06 16.99 14.33
CA GLU A 72 8.96 17.59 13.36
C GLU A 72 10.18 18.20 14.06
N ARG A 73 11.37 17.77 13.64
CA ARG A 73 12.70 18.14 14.16
C ARG A 73 12.93 17.85 15.65
N LYS A 74 12.05 17.07 16.28
CA LYS A 74 12.14 16.76 17.72
C LYS A 74 12.19 15.26 18.00
N LYS A 75 11.61 14.45 17.14
CA LYS A 75 11.52 12.99 17.31
C LYS A 75 12.25 12.24 16.21
N SER A 76 12.84 11.12 16.61
CA SER A 76 13.37 10.13 15.68
C SER A 76 12.29 9.12 15.32
N TRP A 77 12.30 8.62 14.07
CA TRP A 77 11.41 7.54 13.66
C TRP A 77 11.56 6.29 14.54
N THR A 78 12.73 6.10 15.16
CA THR A 78 13.02 4.97 16.05
C THR A 78 12.15 4.92 17.29
N GLU A 79 11.61 6.05 17.73
CA GLU A 79 10.69 6.14 18.88
C GLU A 79 9.36 5.45 18.60
N PHE A 80 8.91 5.48 17.34
CA PHE A 80 7.64 4.91 16.88
C PHE A 80 7.74 3.42 16.50
N VAL A 81 8.88 2.78 16.73
CA VAL A 81 9.10 1.36 16.47
C VAL A 81 9.19 0.63 17.79
N VAL A 82 8.50 -0.51 17.93
CA VAL A 82 8.61 -1.36 19.12
C VAL A 82 10.05 -1.86 19.32
N ARG A 83 10.44 -2.11 20.58
CA ARG A 83 11.84 -2.37 20.97
C ARG A 83 12.47 -3.53 20.20
N GLU A 84 11.71 -4.59 19.97
CA GLU A 84 12.12 -5.82 19.31
C GLU A 84 12.44 -5.58 17.81
N ASP A 85 11.67 -4.70 17.16
CA ASP A 85 11.84 -4.42 15.73
C ASP A 85 12.91 -3.33 15.49
N ARG A 86 13.21 -2.49 16.49
CA ARG A 86 14.15 -1.35 16.37
C ARG A 86 15.49 -1.74 15.78
N ARG A 87 16.10 -2.85 16.23
CA ARG A 87 17.42 -3.29 15.76
C ARG A 87 17.39 -3.57 14.25
N ARG A 88 16.39 -4.32 13.79
CA ARG A 88 16.22 -4.68 12.38
C ARG A 88 15.96 -3.45 11.51
N VAL A 89 15.06 -2.57 11.94
CA VAL A 89 14.73 -1.36 11.17
C VAL A 89 15.90 -0.38 11.13
N LYS A 90 16.69 -0.25 12.21
CA LYS A 90 17.92 0.54 12.22
C LYS A 90 18.96 0.01 11.23
N GLU A 91 19.12 -1.31 11.14
CA GLU A 91 20.04 -1.88 10.17
C GLU A 91 19.59 -1.60 8.73
N TYR A 92 18.29 -1.70 8.44
CA TYR A 92 17.76 -1.31 7.12
C TYR A 92 18.02 0.16 6.79
N HIS A 93 17.86 1.05 7.77
CA HIS A 93 18.19 2.47 7.59
C HIS A 93 19.68 2.68 7.32
N ARG A 94 20.56 2.00 8.06
CA ARG A 94 22.02 2.07 7.88
C ARG A 94 22.47 1.55 6.52
N LEU A 95 21.97 0.38 6.12
CA LEU A 95 22.27 -0.23 4.82
C LEU A 95 21.81 0.69 3.67
N ARG A 96 20.60 1.25 3.80
CA ARG A 96 20.04 2.18 2.81
C ARG A 96 20.85 3.46 2.64
N ALA A 97 21.45 3.97 3.71
CA ALA A 97 22.32 5.14 3.65
C ALA A 97 23.63 4.88 2.87
N SER A 98 24.06 3.61 2.78
CA SER A 98 25.23 3.21 1.98
C SER A 98 24.84 2.90 0.54
N ASP A 99 23.81 2.08 0.34
CA ASP A 99 23.25 1.74 -0.96
C ASP A 99 21.74 1.45 -0.81
N PRO A 100 20.87 2.19 -1.53
CA PRO A 100 19.42 1.99 -1.49
C PRO A 100 18.94 0.56 -1.83
N MET A 101 19.76 -0.21 -2.55
CA MET A 101 19.46 -1.59 -2.96
C MET A 101 19.75 -2.63 -1.87
N LEU A 102 20.56 -2.30 -0.85
CA LEU A 102 20.93 -3.22 0.22
C LEU A 102 19.83 -3.41 1.28
N ALA A 103 18.76 -2.61 1.24
CA ALA A 103 17.66 -2.68 2.19
C ALA A 103 16.30 -2.76 1.48
N PRO A 104 15.38 -3.63 1.95
CA PRO A 104 14.06 -3.79 1.31
C PRO A 104 13.28 -2.48 1.23
N ARG A 105 12.87 -2.06 0.03
CA ARG A 105 12.06 -0.83 -0.16
C ARG A 105 10.73 -0.87 0.59
N CYS A 106 10.17 -2.07 0.74
CA CYS A 106 8.93 -2.33 1.44
C CYS A 106 9.14 -3.42 2.50
N PHE A 107 8.73 -3.17 3.75
CA PHE A 107 8.80 -4.16 4.82
C PHE A 107 7.80 -3.87 5.94
N GLU A 108 7.44 -4.92 6.68
CA GLU A 108 6.58 -4.82 7.85
C GLU A 108 7.36 -4.51 9.13
N PHE A 109 6.76 -3.71 10.00
CA PHE A 109 7.20 -3.51 11.38
C PHE A 109 6.02 -3.16 12.28
N ARG A 110 6.22 -3.32 13.58
CA ARG A 110 5.24 -2.91 14.60
C ARG A 110 5.48 -1.47 15.02
N PHE A 111 4.47 -0.64 14.75
CA PHE A 111 4.43 0.77 15.10
C PHE A 111 3.87 0.97 16.50
N LEU A 112 4.44 1.91 17.25
CA LEU A 112 4.05 2.27 18.59
C LEU A 112 3.54 3.73 18.61
N ASP A 113 2.28 3.92 19.00
CA ASP A 113 1.67 5.26 19.11
C ASP A 113 1.92 5.90 20.50
N ARG A 114 1.48 7.16 20.66
CA ARG A 114 1.59 7.91 21.93
C ARG A 114 0.94 7.20 23.13
N ARG A 115 -0.10 6.41 22.89
CA ARG A 115 -0.88 5.69 23.91
C ARG A 115 -0.29 4.30 24.18
N GLY A 116 0.81 3.92 23.52
CA GLY A 116 1.43 2.61 23.63
C GLY A 116 0.70 1.52 22.84
N GLN A 117 -0.26 1.86 21.98
CA GLN A 117 -0.93 0.87 21.15
C GLN A 117 0.00 0.43 20.02
N VAL A 118 -0.01 -0.87 19.76
CA VAL A 118 0.81 -1.49 18.73
C VAL A 118 -0.03 -1.72 17.47
N ARG A 119 0.45 -1.20 16.35
CA ARG A 119 -0.17 -1.38 15.03
C ARG A 119 0.80 -2.09 14.08
N ASN A 120 0.26 -2.94 13.21
CA ASN A 120 1.07 -3.59 12.18
C ASN A 120 1.12 -2.66 10.97
N ILE A 121 2.32 -2.18 10.63
CA ILE A 121 2.52 -1.25 9.53
C ILE A 121 3.36 -1.92 8.44
N VAL A 122 2.91 -1.77 7.20
CA VAL A 122 3.75 -1.93 6.02
C VAL A 122 4.37 -0.57 5.70
N LEU A 123 5.69 -0.49 5.75
CA LEU A 123 6.46 0.70 5.41
C LEU A 123 6.95 0.61 3.97
N THR A 124 6.76 1.67 3.19
CA THR A 124 7.43 1.87 1.90
C THR A 124 8.34 3.08 2.00
N ILE A 125 9.63 2.92 1.66
CA ILE A 125 10.63 4.00 1.71
C ILE A 125 11.19 4.26 0.33
N GLY A 126 11.26 5.53 -0.06
CA GLY A 126 12.01 6.02 -1.21
C GLY A 126 12.98 7.13 -0.79
N GLU A 127 14.18 7.12 -1.35
CA GLU A 127 15.13 8.23 -1.19
C GLU A 127 14.70 9.41 -2.07
N ILE A 128 14.93 10.64 -1.62
CA ILE A 128 14.72 11.85 -2.41
C ILE A 128 16.06 12.17 -3.11
N PRO A 129 16.17 11.96 -4.45
CA PRO A 129 17.43 12.12 -5.17
C PRO A 129 18.05 13.50 -4.99
N GLY A 130 19.38 13.57 -4.89
CA GLY A 130 20.10 14.82 -4.66
C GLY A 130 19.96 15.38 -3.24
N THR A 131 19.36 14.62 -2.32
CA THR A 131 19.29 14.93 -0.89
C THR A 131 19.65 13.70 -0.08
N HIS A 132 20.05 13.87 1.19
CA HIS A 132 20.24 12.74 2.12
C HIS A 132 18.94 12.38 2.88
N LYS A 133 17.78 12.66 2.28
CA LYS A 133 16.47 12.49 2.92
C LYS A 133 15.73 11.30 2.32
N SER A 134 14.92 10.67 3.15
CA SER A 134 14.05 9.57 2.76
C SER A 134 12.58 9.94 3.01
N MET A 135 11.73 9.66 2.04
CA MET A 135 10.28 9.71 2.19
C MET A 135 9.77 8.32 2.59
N ALA A 136 9.00 8.25 3.67
CA ALA A 136 8.40 7.02 4.14
C ALA A 136 6.87 7.13 4.13
N SER A 137 6.22 6.12 3.56
CA SER A 137 4.77 5.93 3.57
C SER A 137 4.41 4.71 4.41
N LEU A 138 3.44 4.87 5.30
CA LEU A 138 2.99 3.85 6.22
C LEU A 138 1.58 3.41 5.81
N GLN A 139 1.35 2.10 5.80
CA GLN A 139 0.02 1.52 5.63
C GLN A 139 -0.31 0.65 6.84
N ASP A 140 -1.40 1.00 7.54
CA ASP A 140 -1.92 0.22 8.64
C ASP A 140 -2.61 -1.04 8.11
N ILE A 141 -2.08 -2.20 8.48
CA ILE A 141 -2.61 -3.53 8.14
C ILE A 141 -3.14 -4.26 9.37
N THR A 142 -3.37 -3.56 10.49
CA THR A 142 -3.81 -4.16 11.75
C THR A 142 -5.14 -4.87 11.61
N GLU A 143 -6.13 -4.23 11.00
CA GLU A 143 -7.46 -4.82 10.76
C GLU A 143 -7.38 -6.03 9.82
N ARG A 144 -6.60 -5.92 8.75
CA ARG A 144 -6.35 -7.03 7.83
C ARG A 144 -5.74 -8.24 8.55
N ARG A 145 -4.71 -8.02 9.38
CA ARG A 145 -4.07 -9.08 10.19
C ARG A 145 -5.01 -9.66 11.24
N ARG A 146 -6.00 -8.89 11.70
CA ARG A 146 -7.02 -9.39 12.64
C ARG A 146 -8.01 -10.30 11.91
N ALA A 147 -8.53 -9.86 10.77
CA ALA A 147 -9.42 -10.67 9.94
C ALA A 147 -8.77 -11.98 9.48
N GLU A 148 -7.52 -11.93 9.02
CA GLU A 148 -6.75 -13.14 8.62
C GLU A 148 -6.56 -14.13 9.79
N ARG A 149 -6.38 -13.62 11.02
CA ARG A 149 -6.25 -14.47 12.22
C ARG A 149 -7.57 -15.07 12.66
N GLU A 150 -8.65 -14.30 12.61
CA GLU A 150 -9.99 -14.79 12.93
C GLU A 150 -10.43 -15.87 11.93
N GLN A 151 -10.14 -15.69 10.64
CA GLN A 151 -10.39 -16.70 9.62
C GLN A 151 -9.59 -17.99 9.88
N ARG A 152 -8.28 -17.89 10.12
CA ARG A 152 -7.44 -19.07 10.41
C ARG A 152 -7.88 -19.81 11.66
N ALA A 153 -8.21 -19.09 12.73
CA ALA A 153 -8.72 -19.70 13.96
C ALA A 153 -10.05 -20.43 13.73
N SER A 154 -10.91 -19.90 12.85
CA SER A 154 -12.15 -20.56 12.44
C SER A 154 -11.86 -21.84 11.65
N GLU A 155 -10.97 -21.79 10.65
CA GLU A 155 -10.54 -22.96 9.85
C GLU A 155 -9.91 -24.06 10.72
N GLU A 156 -9.05 -23.69 11.68
CA GLU A 156 -8.45 -24.63 12.63
C GLU A 156 -9.51 -25.28 13.53
N ARG A 157 -10.49 -24.50 14.03
CA ARG A 157 -11.61 -25.05 14.80
C ARG A 157 -12.41 -26.05 13.97
N TYR A 158 -12.73 -25.74 12.71
CA TYR A 158 -13.41 -26.68 11.83
C TYR A 158 -12.57 -27.96 11.60
N LYS A 159 -11.27 -27.84 11.31
CA LYS A 159 -10.39 -29.01 11.16
C LYS A 159 -10.41 -29.91 12.39
N THR A 160 -10.29 -29.35 13.60
CA THR A 160 -10.33 -30.16 14.83
C THR A 160 -11.66 -30.90 15.03
N LEU A 161 -12.80 -30.33 14.59
CA LEU A 161 -14.11 -30.99 14.65
C LEU A 161 -14.21 -32.15 13.65
N PHE A 162 -13.64 -32.02 12.44
CA PHE A 162 -13.71 -33.05 11.40
C PHE A 162 -12.60 -34.11 11.49
N GLU A 163 -11.46 -33.79 12.09
CA GLU A 163 -10.32 -34.70 12.26
C GLU A 163 -10.34 -35.48 13.58
N THR A 164 -11.40 -35.35 14.39
CA THR A 164 -11.59 -36.25 15.54
C THR A 164 -11.81 -37.68 15.01
N PRO A 165 -10.90 -38.63 15.27
CA PRO A 165 -10.97 -39.96 14.66
C PRO A 165 -12.16 -40.71 15.28
N GLY A 166 -13.27 -40.75 14.55
CA GLY A 166 -14.50 -41.41 14.99
C GLY A 166 -15.73 -41.17 14.12
N MET A 167 -15.74 -40.14 13.27
CA MET A 167 -16.86 -39.91 12.34
C MET A 167 -16.44 -40.10 10.88
N PRO A 168 -16.91 -41.16 10.19
CA PRO A 168 -16.76 -41.25 8.73
C PRO A 168 -17.70 -40.24 8.08
N SER A 169 -17.21 -39.03 7.81
CA SER A 169 -17.97 -38.04 7.03
C SER A 169 -17.92 -38.43 5.55
N ILE A 170 -18.99 -39.06 5.06
CA ILE A 170 -19.21 -39.23 3.63
C ILE A 170 -19.52 -37.85 3.05
N LEU A 171 -18.53 -37.24 2.40
CA LEU A 171 -18.69 -35.99 1.66
C LEU A 171 -19.51 -36.30 0.39
N LEU A 172 -20.84 -36.27 0.48
CA LEU A 172 -21.67 -36.35 -0.71
C LEU A 172 -21.53 -35.02 -1.47
N PRO A 173 -21.10 -35.03 -2.76
CA PRO A 173 -21.11 -33.83 -3.58
C PRO A 173 -22.56 -33.32 -3.70
N PRO A 174 -22.77 -31.99 -3.85
CA PRO A 174 -24.12 -31.44 -4.00
C PRO A 174 -24.78 -32.05 -5.23
N MET A 175 -25.79 -32.90 -4.98
CA MET A 175 -26.62 -33.53 -5.99
C MET A 175 -27.30 -32.43 -6.82
N ALA A 176 -26.95 -32.34 -8.11
CA ALA A 176 -27.73 -31.58 -9.08
C ALA A 176 -29.17 -32.13 -9.07
N PRO A 177 -30.21 -31.28 -9.04
CA PRO A 177 -31.59 -31.75 -9.05
C PRO A 177 -31.94 -32.29 -10.43
N MET A 178 -31.88 -33.61 -10.58
CA MET A 178 -32.44 -34.34 -11.72
C MET A 178 -33.96 -34.41 -11.54
N LEU A 179 -34.68 -33.43 -12.11
CA LEU A 179 -36.14 -33.47 -12.21
C LEU A 179 -36.55 -34.57 -13.22
N MET A 180 -36.76 -35.79 -12.73
CA MET A 180 -37.58 -36.80 -13.41
C MET A 180 -39.05 -36.44 -13.20
N LEU A 181 -39.71 -35.95 -14.25
CA LEU A 181 -41.16 -35.82 -14.29
C LEU A 181 -41.80 -37.19 -14.53
N ILE A 182 -42.77 -37.46 -13.68
CA ILE A 182 -43.47 -38.70 -13.41
C ILE A 182 -44.35 -39.15 -14.59
N THR A 183 -44.42 -40.46 -14.74
CA THR A 183 -45.29 -41.29 -15.59
C THR A 183 -46.73 -40.79 -15.78
N LEU A 184 -47.27 -40.89 -17.00
CA LEU A 184 -48.61 -41.41 -17.25
C LEU A 184 -48.67 -42.18 -18.60
N PRO A 185 -49.60 -43.16 -18.72
CA PRO A 185 -49.57 -44.25 -19.69
C PRO A 185 -50.21 -43.84 -21.03
N TRP A 186 -50.41 -44.80 -21.95
CA TRP A 186 -51.07 -44.72 -23.28
C TRP A 186 -50.14 -44.67 -24.50
N ARG A 187 -49.73 -45.85 -24.98
CA ARG A 187 -50.26 -46.38 -26.25
C ARG A 187 -49.93 -47.86 -26.40
N CYS A 188 -51.00 -48.64 -26.36
CA CYS A 188 -51.15 -49.97 -26.88
C CYS A 188 -50.83 -50.01 -28.38
N SER A 189 -50.62 -51.23 -28.90
CA SER A 189 -50.43 -51.69 -30.29
C SER A 189 -48.98 -51.68 -30.79
N ALA A 190 -48.42 -52.74 -31.35
CA ALA A 190 -48.80 -54.14 -31.57
C ALA A 190 -47.54 -54.83 -32.17
N ILE A 191 -47.60 -56.15 -32.37
CA ILE A 191 -46.71 -56.99 -33.21
C ILE A 191 -45.52 -57.56 -32.40
N ARG A 192 -45.64 -58.77 -31.80
CA ARG A 192 -45.57 -60.13 -32.40
C ARG A 192 -44.24 -60.25 -33.19
N GLU A 193 -43.35 -61.22 -33.00
CA GLU A 193 -43.55 -62.65 -32.86
C GLU A 193 -42.14 -63.30 -32.86
N LYS A 194 -41.95 -64.44 -32.15
CA LYS A 194 -40.99 -65.53 -32.43
C LYS A 194 -39.49 -65.19 -32.31
N ARG A 195 -38.60 -66.06 -31.83
CA ARG A 195 -38.62 -67.46 -31.37
C ARG A 195 -37.22 -67.70 -30.73
N TRP A 196 -37.19 -68.43 -29.62
CA TRP A 196 -36.22 -69.47 -29.22
C TRP A 196 -35.08 -69.74 -30.21
N GLY A 197 -33.81 -69.84 -29.82
CA GLY A 197 -33.24 -70.58 -28.69
C GLY A 197 -32.20 -71.56 -29.25
N GLY A 198 -31.06 -71.72 -28.58
CA GLY A 198 -29.96 -72.59 -29.01
C GLY A 198 -28.61 -71.97 -28.75
#